data_AF-A0A6L8ES10-F1
#
_entry.id   AF-A0A6L8ES10-F1
#
_cell.length_a   1.000
_cell.length_b   1.000
_cell.length_c   1.000
_cell.angle_alpha   90.00
_cell.angle_beta   90.00
_cell.angle_gamma   90.00
#
_symmetry.space_group_name_H-M   'P 1'
#
loop_
_entity.id
_entity.type
_entity.pdbx_description
1 polymer ?
#
loop_
_entity_poly.entity_id
_entity_poly.type
_entity_poly.pdbx_seq_one_letter_code
_entity_poly.pdbx_strand_id
1 'polypeptide(L)' 'MAVPKEAGDYYAPMKEYAEQHGTPLSENDLWIAATAMAFEAILVTADLDFQRIAGFGLRLEDWTSECP' A
#
# COMPACT_ATOMS: atom_id res chain seq x y z
N MET A 1 8.52 -2.56 -15.71
CA MET A 1 7.07 -2.70 -15.55
C MET A 1 6.52 -1.32 -15.24
N ALA A 2 5.47 -0.87 -15.91
CA ALA A 2 4.87 0.44 -15.64
C ALA A 2 3.78 0.30 -14.56
N VAL A 3 3.50 1.38 -13.83
CA VAL A 3 2.35 1.46 -12.93
C VAL A 3 1.07 1.36 -13.78
N PRO A 4 0.15 0.42 -13.49
CA PRO A 4 -1.09 0.27 -14.24
C PRO A 4 -1.97 1.50 -14.03
N LYS A 5 -2.79 1.86 -15.01
CA LYS A 5 -3.66 3.04 -14.92
C LYS A 5 -4.66 2.88 -13.78
N GLU A 6 -5.11 1.64 -13.56
CA GLU A 6 -6.03 1.20 -12.53
C GLU A 6 -5.50 1.50 -11.11
N ALA A 7 -4.18 1.65 -10.92
CA ALA A 7 -3.63 2.10 -9.64
C ALA A 7 -4.15 3.50 -9.25
N GLY A 8 -4.48 4.36 -10.23
CA GLY A 8 -5.09 5.66 -9.95
C GLY A 8 -6.42 5.56 -9.20
N ASP A 9 -7.20 4.50 -9.47
CA ASP A 9 -8.51 4.28 -8.85
C ASP A 9 -8.38 3.91 -7.36
N TYR A 10 -7.23 3.34 -6.96
CA TYR A 10 -6.91 3.03 -5.56
C TYR A 10 -6.14 4.15 -4.86
N TYR A 11 -5.29 4.88 -5.59
CA TYR A 11 -4.42 5.91 -5.02
C TYR A 11 -5.22 7.02 -4.35
N ALA A 12 -6.18 7.63 -5.06
CA ALA A 12 -6.87 8.81 -4.54
C ALA A 12 -7.72 8.51 -3.28
N PRO A 13 -8.57 7.46 -3.26
CA PRO A 13 -9.34 7.12 -2.07
C PRO A 13 -8.46 6.68 -0.89
N MET A 14 -7.35 5.99 -1.16
CA MET A 14 -6.42 5.56 -0.12
C MET A 14 -5.65 6.74 0.49
N LYS A 15 -5.28 7.74 -0.32
CA LYS A 15 -4.68 8.98 0.18
C LYS A 15 -5.64 9.72 1.09
N GLU A 16 -6.90 9.86 0.67
CA GLU A 16 -7.95 10.44 1.50
C GLU A 16 -8.14 9.66 2.80
N TYR A 17 -8.19 8.32 2.73
CA TYR A 17 -8.27 7.45 3.91
C TYR A 17 -7.09 7.69 4.87
N ALA A 18 -5.86 7.74 4.36
CA ALA A 18 -4.65 7.94 5.15
C ALA A 18 -4.65 9.33 5.85
N GLU A 19 -5.07 10.37 5.14
CA GLU A 19 -5.18 11.74 5.68
C GLU A 19 -6.27 11.84 6.75
N GLN A 20 -7.44 11.25 6.53
CA GLN A 20 -8.56 11.23 7.49
C GLN A 20 -8.21 10.53 8.81
N HIS A 21 -7.33 9.52 8.77
CA HIS A 21 -6.87 8.80 9.95
C HIS A 21 -5.64 9.43 10.62
N GLY A 22 -5.18 10.60 10.14
CA GLY A 22 -4.04 11.31 10.71
C GLY A 22 -2.70 10.62 10.46
N THR A 23 -2.63 9.76 9.45
CA THR A 23 -1.46 8.96 9.10
C THR A 23 -1.07 9.19 7.63
N PRO A 24 -0.60 10.39 7.25
CA PRO A 24 -0.17 10.62 5.88
C PRO A 24 1.04 9.73 5.55
N LEU A 25 0.95 8.96 4.46
CA LEU A 25 2.07 8.20 3.89
C LEU A 25 2.80 9.02 2.84
N SER A 26 4.02 8.60 2.49
CA SER A 26 4.72 9.21 1.36
C SER A 26 3.99 8.91 0.04
N GLU A 27 4.19 9.78 -0.94
CA GLU A 27 3.61 9.61 -2.28
C GLU A 27 3.99 8.27 -2.92
N ASN A 28 5.24 7.82 -2.72
CA ASN A 28 5.71 6.56 -3.27
C ASN A 28 5.01 5.36 -2.61
N ASP A 29 4.80 5.40 -1.28
CA ASP A 29 4.13 4.31 -0.58
C ASP A 29 2.68 4.19 -1.03
N LEU A 30 2.00 5.32 -1.23
CA LEU A 30 0.65 5.33 -1.81
C LEU A 30 0.63 4.72 -3.20
N TRP A 31 1.58 5.05 -4.08
CA TRP A 31 1.67 4.45 -5.42
C TRP A 31 2.01 2.96 -5.39
N ILE A 32 2.89 2.53 -4.48
CA ILE A 32 3.26 1.11 -4.30
C ILE A 32 2.04 0.30 -3.84
N ALA A 33 1.35 0.77 -2.80
CA ALA A 33 0.15 0.14 -2.27
C ALA A 33 -0.97 0.09 -3.32
N ALA A 34 -1.19 1.19 -4.05
CA ALA A 34 -2.22 1.28 -5.07
C ALA A 34 -1.95 0.33 -6.23
N THR A 35 -0.68 0.20 -6.62
CA THR A 35 -0.25 -0.76 -7.63
C THR A 35 -0.50 -2.20 -7.17
N ALA A 36 -0.17 -2.54 -5.92
CA ALA A 36 -0.44 -3.87 -5.37
C ALA A 36 -1.94 -4.19 -5.36
N MET A 37 -2.79 -3.23 -5.01
CA MET A 37 -4.25 -3.39 -5.05
C MET A 37 -4.78 -3.57 -6.48
N ALA A 38 -4.27 -2.80 -7.44
CA ALA A 38 -4.67 -2.91 -8.85
C ALA A 38 -4.35 -4.28 -9.46
N PHE A 39 -3.31 -4.96 -8.97
CA PHE A 39 -2.96 -6.31 -9.39
C PHE A 39 -3.58 -7.42 -8.54
N GLU A 40 -4.40 -7.08 -7.55
CA GLU A 40 -4.88 -8.03 -6.54
C GLU A 40 -3.72 -8.85 -5.95
N ALA A 41 -2.61 -8.18 -5.63
CA ALA A 41 -1.39 -8.78 -5.10
C ALA A 41 -1.34 -8.68 -3.55
N ILE A 42 -0.31 -9.30 -2.97
CA ILE A 42 0.10 -9.09 -1.58
C ILE A 42 1.37 -8.22 -1.65
N LEU A 43 1.41 -7.12 -0.90
CA LEU A 43 2.59 -6.28 -0.81
C LEU A 43 3.51 -6.85 0.27
N VAL A 44 4.63 -7.43 -0.17
CA VAL A 44 5.71 -7.86 0.72
C VAL A 44 6.55 -6.64 1.10
N THR A 45 6.64 -6.32 2.39
CA THR A 45 7.38 -5.15 2.88
C THR A 45 7.91 -5.36 4.30
N ALA A 46 9.06 -4.76 4.59
CA ALA A 46 9.59 -4.63 5.96
C ALA A 46 9.22 -3.27 6.59
N ASP A 47 8.60 -2.38 5.82
CA ASP A 47 8.19 -1.06 6.27
C ASP A 47 6.81 -1.14 6.96
N LEU A 48 6.78 -0.79 8.24
CA LEU A 48 5.59 -0.83 9.08
C LEU A 48 4.58 0.27 8.72
N ASP A 49 4.96 1.30 7.97
CA ASP A 49 4.07 2.41 7.64
C ASP A 49 2.87 1.96 6.78
N PHE A 50 3.04 0.91 5.98
CA PHE A 50 1.94 0.29 5.22
C PHE A 50 0.85 -0.31 6.11
N GLN A 51 1.14 -0.66 7.36
CA GLN A 51 0.12 -1.15 8.30
C GLN A 51 -0.97 -0.10 8.58
N ARG A 52 -0.63 1.19 8.48
CA ARG A 52 -1.57 2.30 8.72
C ARG A 52 -2.70 2.34 7.67
N ILE A 53 -2.44 1.84 6.47
CA ILE A 53 -3.41 1.76 5.36
C ILE A 53 -3.91 0.33 5.10
N ALA A 54 -3.50 -0.66 5.88
CA ALA A 54 -3.99 -2.04 5.76
C ALA A 54 -5.52 -2.14 5.94
N GLY A 55 -6.11 -1.27 6.78
CA GLY A 55 -7.56 -1.17 6.98
C GLY A 55 -8.35 -0.79 5.71
N PHE A 56 -7.70 -0.24 4.70
CA PHE A 56 -8.28 0.06 3.39
C PHE A 56 -8.42 -1.20 2.49
N GLY A 57 -7.94 -2.36 2.95
CA GLY A 57 -7.98 -3.62 2.20
C GLY A 57 -6.65 -4.01 1.54
N LEU A 58 -5.56 -3.31 1.86
CA LEU A 58 -4.22 -3.69 1.44
C LEU A 58 -3.75 -4.95 2.20
N ARG A 59 -3.33 -5.98 1.45
CA ARG A 59 -2.76 -7.21 2.02
C ARG A 59 -1.25 -7.10 2.13
N LEU A 60 -0.70 -7.47 3.28
CA LEU A 60 0.71 -7.33 3.62
C LEU A 60 1.33 -8.65 4.06
N GLU A 61 2.59 -8.85 3.71
CA GLU A 61 3.46 -9.89 4.25
C GLU A 61 4.82 -9.28 4.60
N ASP A 62 5.48 -9.81 5.62
CA ASP A 62 6.86 -9.48 5.98
C ASP A 62 7.69 -10.76 6.00
N TRP A 63 8.69 -10.84 5.11
CA TRP A 63 9.54 -12.02 4.96
C TRP A 63 10.88 -11.88 5.70
N THR A 64 11.13 -10.79 6.42
CA THR A 64 12.39 -10.58 7.15
C THR A 64 12.55 -11.55 8.33
N SER A 65 11.44 -12.11 8.82
CA SER A 65 11.41 -13.09 9.90
C SER A 65 11.58 -14.54 9.43
N GLU A 66 11.64 -14.80 8.11
CA GLU A 66 11.82 -16.14 7.54
C GLU A 66 13.27 -16.46 7.13
N CYS A 67 14.21 -15.54 7.34
CA CYS A 67 15.65 -15.84 7.21
C CYS A 67 16.15 -16.56 8.48
N PRO A 68 16.62 -17.82 8.41
CA PRO A 68 17.29 -18.49 9.53
C PRO A 68 18.66 -17.89 9.84
#